data_AF-A0A7Y8LZ48-F1
#
_entry.id   AF-A0A7Y8LZ48-F1
#
_cell.length_a   1.000
_cell.length_b   1.000
_cell.length_c   1.000
_cell.angle_alpha   90.00
_cell.angle_beta   90.00
_cell.angle_gamma   90.00
#
_symmetry.space_group_name_H-M   'P 1'
#
loop_
_entity.id
_entity.type
_entity.pdbx_description
1 polymer ?
#
loop_
_entity_poly.entity_id
_entity_poly.type
_entity_poly.pdbx_seq_one_letter_code
_entity_poly.pdbx_strand_id
1 'polypeptide(L)'
;MFKRIIIVCLFLMALTGCVQSQATQPTFTPQPAKPAVATPAIELLPEKITSQALAGNLLGDPTERTAYVLLPPGYAASEKRYPVVYVMPWGNGEPSANAWGFKGAMESPV
;
A
#
# COMPACT_ATOMS: atom_id res chain seq x y z
N MET A 1 -3.49 -52.74 23.02
CA MET A 1 -2.06 -53.12 22.94
C MET A 1 -1.39 -52.60 21.66
N PHE A 2 -1.73 -51.38 21.19
CA PHE A 2 -1.27 -50.80 19.90
C PHE A 2 -0.65 -49.40 20.05
N LYS A 3 -0.28 -49.01 21.29
CA LYS A 3 0.19 -47.65 21.62
C LYS A 3 1.62 -47.60 22.16
N ARG A 4 2.35 -48.73 22.11
CA ARG A 4 3.75 -48.85 22.59
C ARG A 4 4.78 -49.09 21.47
N ILE A 5 4.34 -49.26 20.22
CA ILE A 5 5.22 -49.60 19.07
C ILE A 5 5.81 -48.35 18.38
N ILE A 6 5.30 -47.15 18.65
CA ILE A 6 5.78 -45.92 17.98
C ILE A 6 7.09 -45.38 18.61
N ILE A 7 7.49 -45.86 19.80
CA ILE A 7 8.65 -45.30 20.52
C ILE A 7 9.99 -45.93 20.10
N VAL A 8 10.01 -47.00 19.28
CA VAL A 8 11.24 -47.77 19.02
C VAL A 8 11.86 -47.54 17.63
N CYS A 9 11.20 -46.84 16.70
CA CYS A 9 11.81 -46.52 15.39
C CYS A 9 12.52 -45.15 15.35
N LEU A 10 12.62 -44.42 16.47
CA LEU A 10 13.16 -43.06 16.49
C LEU A 10 14.69 -42.97 16.63
N PHE A 11 15.43 -44.04 16.31
CA PHE A 11 16.86 -44.11 16.63
C PHE A 11 17.78 -44.71 15.56
N LEU A 12 17.37 -44.77 14.29
CA LEU A 12 18.26 -45.34 13.26
C LEU A 12 18.04 -44.78 11.84
N MET A 13 18.32 -43.49 11.64
CA MET A 13 18.65 -42.94 10.31
C MET A 13 19.63 -41.78 10.53
N ALA A 14 20.91 -42.11 10.61
CA ALA A 14 21.82 -41.99 9.47
C ALA A 14 22.24 -40.54 9.20
N LEU A 15 23.18 -40.09 10.03
CA LEU A 15 24.42 -39.40 9.63
C LEU A 15 24.47 -38.96 8.16
N THR A 16 23.79 -37.86 7.84
CA THR A 16 24.04 -37.11 6.62
C THR A 16 24.40 -35.70 7.06
N GLY A 17 25.67 -35.50 7.38
CA GLY A 17 26.20 -34.17 7.59
C GLY A 17 26.18 -33.43 6.26
N CYS A 18 25.21 -32.53 6.08
CA CYS A 18 25.34 -31.49 5.07
C CYS A 18 26.51 -30.60 5.49
N VAL A 19 27.65 -30.73 4.80
CA VAL A 19 28.73 -29.75 4.86
C VAL A 19 28.17 -28.42 4.33
N GLN A 20 27.87 -27.48 5.23
CA GLN A 20 27.57 -26.10 4.85
C GLN A 20 28.87 -25.42 4.43
N SER A 21 29.06 -25.26 3.12
CA SER A 21 30.04 -24.32 2.60
C SER A 21 29.58 -22.91 2.96
N GLN A 22 30.20 -22.32 3.99
CA GLN A 22 30.00 -20.91 4.29
C GLN A 22 30.78 -20.10 3.28
N ALA A 23 30.08 -19.49 2.31
CA ALA A 23 30.67 -18.43 1.51
C ALA A 23 31.00 -17.26 2.46
N THR A 24 32.27 -16.89 2.53
CA THR A 24 32.72 -15.71 3.25
C THR A 24 32.06 -14.48 2.61
N GLN A 25 31.04 -13.92 3.26
CA GLN A 25 30.44 -12.67 2.81
C GLN A 25 31.52 -11.59 2.85
N PRO A 26 31.76 -10.83 1.77
CA PRO A 26 32.62 -9.65 1.84
C PRO A 26 32.04 -8.71 2.88
N THR A 27 32.92 -8.15 3.73
CA THR A 27 32.55 -7.14 4.71
C THR A 27 31.98 -5.93 3.97
N PHE A 28 30.65 -5.78 3.98
CA PHE A 28 30.03 -4.51 3.64
C PHE A 28 30.37 -3.54 4.76
N THR A 29 31.20 -2.54 4.48
CA THR A 29 31.27 -1.35 5.34
C THR A 29 29.86 -0.79 5.48
N PRO A 30 29.36 -0.52 6.72
CA PRO A 30 28.04 0.05 6.88
C PRO A 30 28.01 1.40 6.18
N GLN A 31 27.27 1.47 5.07
CA GLN A 31 26.92 2.72 4.41
C GLN A 31 26.24 3.59 5.47
N PRO A 32 26.65 4.86 5.64
CA PRO A 32 25.95 5.78 6.53
C PRO A 32 24.46 5.71 6.22
N ALA A 33 23.65 5.41 7.23
CA ALA A 33 22.20 5.27 7.05
C ALA A 33 21.69 6.50 6.31
N LYS A 34 21.14 6.29 5.10
CA LYS A 34 20.35 7.30 4.39
C LYS A 34 19.42 7.92 5.44
N PRO A 35 19.40 9.25 5.62
CA PRO A 35 18.47 9.88 6.55
C PRO A 35 17.10 9.28 6.29
N ALA A 36 16.46 8.74 7.32
CA ALA A 36 15.14 8.15 7.19
C ALA A 36 14.25 9.23 6.58
N VAL A 37 13.93 9.07 5.29
CA VAL A 37 13.03 9.98 4.60
C VAL A 37 11.71 9.79 5.33
N ALA A 38 11.25 10.83 6.02
CA ALA A 38 9.94 10.80 6.65
C ALA A 38 8.93 10.37 5.58
N THR A 39 8.12 9.36 5.88
CA THR A 39 7.08 8.88 4.96
C THR A 39 6.28 10.08 4.47
N PRO A 40 6.18 10.35 3.16
CA PRO A 40 5.37 11.45 2.67
C PRO A 40 3.93 11.18 3.09
N ALA A 41 3.39 11.98 4.01
CA ALA A 41 2.01 11.85 4.44
C ALA A 41 1.10 12.51 3.39
N ILE A 42 0.44 11.70 2.57
CA ILE A 42 -0.54 12.19 1.61
C ILE A 42 -1.85 12.41 2.36
N GLU A 43 -2.40 13.62 2.24
CA GLU A 43 -3.71 13.92 2.79
C GLU A 43 -4.80 13.56 1.78
N LEU A 44 -5.79 12.78 2.21
CA LEU A 44 -6.94 12.35 1.39
C LEU A 44 -8.20 13.05 1.90
N LEU A 45 -8.75 13.96 1.09
CA LEU A 45 -9.89 14.79 1.45
C LEU A 45 -11.12 14.42 0.60
N PRO A 46 -12.19 13.89 1.19
CA PRO A 46 -13.47 13.72 0.51
C PRO A 46 -14.22 15.06 0.42
N GLU A 47 -14.57 15.46 -0.80
CA GLU A 47 -15.27 16.71 -1.10
C GLU A 47 -16.62 16.43 -1.76
N LYS A 48 -17.68 17.04 -1.25
CA LYS A 48 -19.02 16.94 -1.84
C LYS A 48 -19.22 18.04 -2.86
N ILE A 49 -19.56 17.65 -4.08
CA ILE A 49 -19.81 18.53 -5.21
C ILE A 49 -21.27 18.39 -5.63
N THR A 50 -21.98 19.52 -5.74
CA THR A 50 -23.32 19.54 -6.33
C THR A 50 -23.21 19.73 -7.84
N SER A 51 -23.61 18.72 -8.61
CA SER A 51 -23.63 18.73 -10.06
C SER A 51 -24.97 19.25 -10.59
N GLN A 52 -24.93 20.44 -11.19
CA GLN A 52 -26.09 21.00 -11.90
C GLN A 52 -26.48 20.16 -13.13
N ALA A 53 -25.52 19.47 -13.74
CA ALA A 53 -25.76 18.62 -14.91
C ALA A 53 -26.60 17.37 -14.59
N LEU A 54 -26.68 16.97 -13.31
CA LEU A 54 -27.49 15.84 -12.87
C LEU A 54 -28.89 16.25 -12.38
N ALA A 55 -29.23 17.54 -12.44
CA ALA A 55 -30.54 18.02 -12.03
C ALA A 55 -31.63 17.42 -12.92
N GLY A 56 -32.59 16.72 -12.31
CA GLY A 56 -33.69 16.07 -13.03
C GLY A 56 -33.28 14.87 -13.87
N ASN A 57 -32.12 14.25 -13.59
CA ASN A 57 -31.70 13.04 -14.29
C ASN A 57 -32.73 11.92 -14.16
N LEU A 58 -33.26 11.44 -15.30
CA LEU A 58 -34.29 10.39 -15.35
C LEU A 58 -33.80 9.03 -14.82
N LEU A 59 -32.48 8.79 -14.84
CA LEU A 59 -31.88 7.58 -14.27
C LEU A 59 -31.75 7.63 -12.74
N GLY A 60 -32.04 8.79 -12.13
CA GLY A 60 -32.03 8.96 -10.69
C GLY A 60 -30.65 9.11 -10.06
N ASP A 61 -29.59 9.34 -10.83
CA ASP A 61 -28.28 9.61 -10.22
C ASP A 61 -28.36 10.87 -9.34
N PRO A 62 -27.76 10.84 -8.13
CA PRO A 62 -27.84 11.96 -7.21
C PRO A 62 -27.05 13.16 -7.75
N THR A 63 -27.60 14.37 -7.51
CA THR A 63 -26.92 15.63 -7.84
C THR A 63 -25.69 15.88 -6.97
N GLU A 64 -25.69 15.39 -5.73
CA GLU A 64 -24.50 15.42 -4.87
C GLU A 64 -23.57 14.24 -5.20
N ARG A 65 -22.30 14.53 -5.47
CA ARG A 65 -21.26 13.55 -5.80
C ARG A 65 -20.05 13.78 -4.90
N THR A 66 -19.39 12.71 -4.47
CA THR A 66 -18.14 12.82 -3.71
C THR A 66 -16.94 12.72 -4.65
N ALA A 67 -16.06 13.72 -4.62
CA ALA A 67 -14.73 13.66 -5.20
C ALA A 67 -13.70 13.41 -4.08
N TYR A 68 -12.61 12.72 -4.39
CA TYR A 68 -11.52 12.51 -3.45
C TYR A 68 -10.29 13.28 -3.94
N VAL A 69 -9.79 14.20 -3.13
CA VAL A 69 -8.64 15.05 -3.42
C VAL A 69 -7.43 14.52 -2.64
N LEU A 70 -6.35 14.18 -3.35
CA LEU A 70 -5.10 13.76 -2.72
C LEU A 70 -4.11 14.92 -2.77
N LEU A 71 -3.73 15.42 -1.59
CA LEU A 71 -2.85 16.56 -1.44
C LEU A 71 -1.41 16.12 -1.11
N PRO A 72 -0.40 16.75 -1.71
CA PRO A 72 0.99 16.46 -1.38
C PRO A 72 1.32 16.86 0.07
N PRO A 73 2.38 16.29 0.67
CA PRO A 73 2.76 16.63 2.04
C PRO A 73 3.04 18.13 2.20
N GLY A 74 2.50 18.73 3.26
CA GLY A 74 2.68 20.16 3.56
C GLY A 74 1.88 21.12 2.67
N TYR A 75 0.91 20.63 1.88
CA TYR A 75 0.09 21.46 1.00
C TYR A 75 -0.54 22.67 1.71
N ALA A 76 -1.16 22.46 2.88
CA ALA A 76 -1.83 23.53 3.62
C ALA A 76 -0.89 24.61 4.18
N ALA A 77 0.41 24.31 4.33
CA ALA A 77 1.41 25.23 4.86
C ALA A 77 2.16 26.00 3.77
N SER A 78 1.81 25.79 2.49
CA SER A 78 2.52 26.36 1.35
C SER A 78 1.59 27.16 0.45
N GLU A 79 2.11 28.25 -0.12
CA GLU A 79 1.44 28.99 -1.19
C GLU A 79 1.73 28.41 -2.59
N LYS A 80 2.58 27.38 -2.67
CA LYS A 80 2.96 26.75 -3.93
C LYS A 80 1.72 26.20 -4.65
N ARG A 81 1.60 26.51 -5.94
CA ARG A 81 0.59 25.89 -6.82
C ARG A 81 1.14 24.59 -7.40
N TYR A 82 0.27 23.59 -7.50
CA TYR A 82 0.57 22.29 -8.05
C TYR A 82 -0.31 22.04 -9.29
N PRO A 83 0.18 21.29 -10.30
CA PRO A 83 -0.68 20.81 -11.37
C PRO A 83 -1.75 19.88 -10.79
N VAL A 84 -2.92 19.84 -11.44
CA VAL A 84 -4.04 18.96 -11.04
C VAL A 84 -4.13 17.82 -12.04
N VAL A 85 -4.19 16.59 -11.53
CA VAL A 85 -4.43 15.38 -12.32
C VAL A 85 -5.80 14.84 -11.95
N TYR A 86 -6.69 14.74 -12.94
CA TYR A 86 -8.00 14.12 -12.77
C TYR A 86 -7.92 12.64 -13.13
N VAL A 87 -8.45 11.80 -12.24
CA VAL A 87 -8.48 10.35 -12.44
C VAL A 87 -9.93 9.88 -12.36
N MET A 88 -10.35 9.12 -13.36
CA MET A 88 -11.66 8.47 -13.36
C MET A 88 -11.59 7.17 -12.55
N PRO A 89 -12.57 6.87 -11.68
CA PRO A 89 -12.60 5.57 -11.01
C PRO A 89 -12.81 4.44 -12.02
N TRP A 90 -12.15 3.31 -11.78
CA TRP A 90 -12.43 2.04 -12.43
C TRP A 90 -13.51 1.27 -11.66
N GLY A 91 -14.02 0.18 -12.24
CA GLY A 91 -15.04 -0.67 -11.62
C GLY A 91 -16.46 -0.14 -11.85
N ASN A 92 -17.26 -0.06 -10.79
CA ASN A 92 -18.64 0.43 -10.82
C ASN A 92 -18.77 1.96 -10.72
N GLY A 93 -17.66 2.70 -10.84
CA GLY A 93 -17.64 4.16 -10.77
C GLY A 93 -17.68 4.73 -9.34
N GLU A 94 -17.56 3.89 -8.31
CA GLU A 94 -17.40 4.30 -6.92
C GLU A 94 -15.91 4.62 -6.66
N PRO A 95 -15.54 5.85 -6.26
CA PRO A 95 -14.14 6.26 -6.22
C PRO A 95 -13.40 5.98 -4.89
N SER A 96 -14.08 5.56 -3.81
CA SER A 96 -13.46 5.48 -2.48
C SER A 96 -12.30 4.49 -2.42
N ALA A 97 -12.50 3.25 -2.92
CA ALA A 97 -11.47 2.22 -2.91
C ALA A 97 -10.26 2.63 -3.77
N ASN A 98 -10.53 3.26 -4.90
CA ASN A 98 -9.52 3.75 -5.84
C ASN A 98 -8.67 4.83 -5.17
N ALA A 99 -9.29 5.77 -4.47
CA ALA A 99 -8.62 6.87 -3.79
C ALA A 99 -7.67 6.38 -2.69
N TRP A 100 -8.09 5.40 -1.89
CA TRP A 100 -7.21 4.73 -0.92
C TRP A 100 -6.05 3.99 -1.58
N GLY A 101 -6.30 3.32 -2.71
CA GLY A 101 -5.25 2.68 -3.50
C GLY A 101 -4.20 3.67 -4.00
N PHE A 102 -4.62 4.81 -4.55
CA PHE A 102 -3.70 5.86 -4.99
C PHE A 102 -2.93 6.47 -3.82
N LYS A 103 -3.57 6.71 -2.67
CA LYS A 103 -2.89 7.18 -1.47
C LYS A 103 -1.76 6.22 -1.09
N GLY A 104 -2.07 4.92 -0.96
CA GLY A 104 -1.07 3.91 -0.62
C GLY A 104 0.07 3.83 -1.64
N ALA A 105 -0.24 3.92 -2.94
CA ALA A 105 0.77 3.91 -3.99
C ALA A 105 1.71 5.14 -3.92
N MET A 106 1.19 6.32 -3.58
CA MET A 106 1.99 7.54 -3.45
C MET A 106 2.81 7.61 -2.15
N GLU A 107 2.34 6.93 -1.10
CA GLU A 107 3.07 6.83 0.17
C GLU A 107 4.12 5.71 0.17
N SER A 108 4.06 4.80 -0.82
CA SER A 108 4.99 3.69 -0.94
C SER A 108 6.41 4.19 -1.23
N PRO A 109 7.43 3.71 -0.51
CA PRO A 109 8.81 3.95 -0.89
C PRO A 109 9.09 3.29 -2.24
N VAL A 110 9.66 4.05 -3.18
CA VAL A 110 10.18 3.56 -4.47
C VAL A 110 11.44 2.73 -4.26
#